data_AF-A0A4Y2C4Y3-F1
#
_entry.id   AF-A0A4Y2C4Y3-F1
#
_cell.length_a   1.000
_cell.length_b   1.000
_cell.length_c   1.000
_cell.angle_alpha   90.00
_cell.angle_beta   90.00
_cell.angle_gamma   90.00
#
_symmetry.space_group_name_H-M   'P 1'
#
loop_
_entity.id
_entity.type
_entity.pdbx_description
1 polymer ?
#
loop_
_entity_poly.entity_id
_entity_poly.type
_entity_poly.pdbx_seq_one_letter_code
_entity_poly.pdbx_strand_id
1 'polypeptide(L)'
;MLQKVESRVISESNEAGEEVPVVNMVFRRDRLSDQRRYNAPTANEIAMVFVNSDGESPFEGNIRVYPLNPENPQQPFININILSPNLVPRAYPIFFPYGEPGWQSNWLCESYQAAQGNQSRVNVTMLQYISALTAVIDNFNLIITAGKLTQQWIVDSYLHVEANNLNFIRTHQQQLRTELNQGLSDRNSSFQ
;
A
#
# COMPACT_ATOMS: atom_id res chain seq x y z
N MET A 1 -18.02 -1.96 -17.56
CA MET A 1 -17.65 -3.12 -16.71
C MET A 1 -18.90 -3.81 -16.16
N LEU A 2 -19.85 -3.06 -15.60
CA LEU A 2 -21.12 -3.58 -15.06
C LEU A 2 -21.94 -4.42 -16.06
N GLN A 3 -22.16 -3.93 -17.29
CA GLN A 3 -22.92 -4.65 -18.32
C GLN A 3 -22.39 -6.05 -18.65
N LYS A 4 -21.06 -6.24 -18.68
CA LYS A 4 -20.47 -7.56 -18.97
C LYS A 4 -20.68 -8.54 -17.81
N VAL A 5 -20.74 -8.04 -16.58
CA VAL A 5 -21.01 -8.84 -15.39
C VAL A 5 -22.50 -9.20 -15.33
N GLU A 6 -23.37 -8.24 -15.61
CA GLU A 6 -24.82 -8.44 -15.70
C GLU A 6 -25.19 -9.51 -16.74
N SER A 7 -24.64 -9.42 -17.95
CA SER A 7 -24.92 -10.43 -19.00
C SER A 7 -24.48 -11.84 -18.62
N ARG A 8 -23.40 -11.97 -17.85
CA ARG A 8 -22.87 -13.26 -17.40
C ARG A 8 -23.71 -13.86 -16.27
N VAL A 9 -24.14 -13.05 -15.32
CA VAL A 9 -25.02 -13.50 -14.22
C VAL A 9 -26.39 -13.91 -14.76
N ILE A 10 -26.91 -13.19 -15.77
CA ILE A 10 -28.18 -13.53 -16.43
C ILE A 10 -28.06 -14.88 -17.19
N SER A 11 -26.96 -15.14 -17.90
CA SER A 11 -26.76 -16.42 -18.57
C SER A 11 -26.64 -17.59 -17.58
N GLU A 12 -25.88 -17.40 -16.50
CA GLU A 12 -25.67 -18.44 -15.46
C GLU A 12 -27.00 -18.75 -14.72
N SER A 13 -27.86 -17.75 -14.47
CA SER A 13 -29.17 -17.96 -13.85
C SER A 13 -30.18 -18.64 -14.78
N ASN A 14 -30.15 -18.31 -16.08
CA ASN A 14 -30.99 -18.96 -17.09
C ASN A 14 -30.64 -20.45 -17.28
N GLU A 15 -29.36 -20.81 -17.10
CA GLU A 15 -28.90 -22.19 -17.14
C GLU A 15 -29.29 -22.98 -15.88
N ALA A 16 -29.35 -22.31 -14.72
CA ALA A 16 -29.73 -22.91 -13.43
C ALA A 16 -31.26 -22.96 -13.19
N GLY A 17 -32.06 -22.24 -13.98
CA GLY A 17 -33.51 -22.16 -13.80
C GLY A 17 -33.96 -21.34 -12.58
N GLU A 18 -33.05 -20.55 -12.00
CA GLU A 18 -33.33 -19.68 -10.85
C GLU A 18 -33.77 -18.29 -11.33
N GLU A 19 -34.77 -17.71 -10.67
CA GLU A 19 -35.28 -16.37 -10.99
C GLU A 19 -34.32 -15.31 -10.43
N VAL A 20 -33.75 -14.47 -11.31
CA VAL A 20 -32.81 -13.42 -10.90
C VAL A 20 -33.54 -12.37 -10.06
N PRO A 21 -33.21 -12.17 -8.77
CA PRO A 21 -33.82 -11.11 -7.99
C PRO A 21 -33.44 -9.75 -8.58
N VAL A 22 -34.44 -8.96 -8.96
CA VAL A 22 -34.23 -7.61 -9.51
C VAL A 22 -33.79 -6.67 -8.39
N VAL A 23 -32.49 -6.41 -8.32
CA VAL A 23 -31.91 -5.45 -7.36
C VAL A 23 -31.77 -4.09 -8.05
N ASN A 24 -32.61 -3.13 -7.66
CA ASN A 24 -32.51 -1.76 -8.15
C ASN A 24 -31.58 -0.93 -7.26
N MET A 25 -30.53 -0.35 -7.85
CA MET A 25 -29.69 0.64 -7.17
C MET A 25 -30.33 2.03 -7.33
N VAL A 26 -30.92 2.54 -6.25
CA VAL A 26 -31.56 3.86 -6.25
C VAL A 26 -30.67 4.86 -5.53
N PHE A 27 -30.24 5.92 -6.21
CA PHE A 27 -29.61 7.06 -5.55
C PHE A 27 -30.67 7.82 -4.75
N ARG A 28 -30.70 7.65 -3.42
CA ARG A 28 -31.52 8.50 -2.56
C ARG A 28 -30.96 9.91 -2.59
N ARG A 29 -31.72 10.85 -3.18
CA ARG A 29 -31.41 12.28 -3.23
C ARG A 29 -31.79 13.04 -1.96
N ASP A 30 -32.36 12.37 -0.96
CA ASP A 30 -32.70 12.99 0.30
C ASP A 30 -31.44 13.24 1.13
N ARG A 31 -31.09 14.52 1.30
CA ARG A 31 -29.95 14.96 2.11
C ARG A 31 -30.27 15.01 3.61
N LEU A 32 -31.53 14.84 4.01
CA LEU A 32 -31.99 14.86 5.40
C LEU A 32 -31.97 13.48 6.07
N SER A 33 -31.81 12.40 5.29
CA SER A 33 -31.58 11.06 5.82
C SER A 33 -30.08 10.83 6.01
N ASP A 34 -29.72 10.29 7.18
CA ASP A 34 -28.34 10.04 7.63
C ASP A 34 -27.43 9.53 6.50
N GLN A 35 -26.48 10.39 6.07
CA GLN A 35 -25.54 10.10 4.99
C GLN A 35 -24.46 9.09 5.42
N ARG A 36 -24.49 8.63 6.69
CA ARG A 36 -23.46 7.82 7.37
C ARG A 36 -22.04 8.32 7.18
N ARG A 37 -21.92 9.59 6.84
CA ARG A 37 -20.67 10.29 6.63
C ARG A 37 -20.36 10.97 7.95
N TYR A 38 -19.32 10.49 8.63
CA TYR A 38 -18.91 10.92 9.98
C TYR A 38 -19.75 10.40 11.15
N ASN A 39 -20.47 9.29 11.00
CA ASN A 39 -21.10 8.64 12.15
C ASN A 39 -20.03 8.12 13.12
N ALA A 40 -20.31 8.24 14.41
CA ALA A 40 -19.49 7.57 15.42
C ALA A 40 -19.47 6.05 15.13
N PRO A 41 -18.31 5.39 15.22
CA PRO A 41 -18.24 3.95 15.05
C PRO A 41 -19.21 3.27 16.02
N THR A 42 -20.13 2.45 15.52
CA THR A 42 -21.04 1.64 16.35
C THR A 42 -20.38 0.38 16.91
N ALA A 43 -19.17 0.06 16.43
CA ALA A 43 -18.36 -1.05 16.91
C ALA A 43 -16.90 -0.57 17.08
N ASN A 44 -16.20 -1.20 18.02
CA ASN A 44 -14.81 -0.89 18.33
C ASN A 44 -13.82 -1.52 17.34
N GLU A 45 -14.33 -2.37 16.45
CA GLU A 45 -13.57 -3.18 15.52
C GLU A 45 -14.19 -3.10 14.13
N ILE A 46 -13.34 -2.98 13.12
CA ILE A 46 -13.71 -2.96 11.72
C ILE A 46 -12.97 -4.13 11.06
N ALA A 47 -13.70 -5.10 10.53
CA ALA A 47 -13.14 -6.20 9.76
C ALA A 47 -13.48 -6.02 8.27
N MET A 48 -12.52 -6.29 7.40
CA MET A 48 -12.73 -6.36 5.95
C MET A 48 -12.56 -7.81 5.50
N VAL A 49 -13.59 -8.37 4.86
CA VAL A 49 -13.56 -9.75 4.36
C VAL A 49 -13.19 -9.71 2.88
N PHE A 50 -12.08 -10.36 2.54
CA PHE A 50 -11.66 -10.56 1.16
C PHE A 50 -11.96 -12.01 0.75
N VAL A 51 -12.56 -12.19 -0.42
CA VAL A 51 -12.79 -13.52 -1.00
C VAL A 51 -11.85 -13.67 -2.20
N ASN A 52 -10.72 -14.33 -1.97
CA ASN A 52 -9.80 -14.75 -3.03
C ASN A 52 -9.80 -16.27 -3.13
N SER A 53 -9.55 -16.80 -4.33
CA SER A 53 -9.53 -18.25 -4.62
C SER A 53 -8.48 -19.03 -3.81
N ASP A 54 -7.45 -18.35 -3.33
CA ASP A 54 -6.36 -18.87 -2.50
C ASP A 54 -6.50 -18.52 -1.01
N GLY A 55 -7.55 -17.79 -0.61
CA GLY A 55 -7.77 -17.34 0.76
C GLY A 55 -6.80 -16.26 1.25
N GLU A 56 -5.90 -15.78 0.39
CA GLU A 56 -4.94 -14.74 0.70
C GLU A 56 -5.61 -13.37 0.68
N SER A 57 -5.20 -12.46 1.56
CA SER A 57 -5.61 -11.05 1.43
C SER A 57 -5.02 -10.48 0.13
N PRO A 58 -5.78 -9.71 -0.68
CA PRO A 58 -5.22 -9.04 -1.84
C PRO A 58 -4.17 -8.04 -1.36
N PHE A 59 -2.90 -8.40 -1.56
CA PHE A 59 -1.77 -7.55 -1.17
C PHE A 59 -1.62 -6.34 -2.11
N GLU A 60 -2.12 -6.46 -3.35
CA GLU A 60 -2.12 -5.39 -4.34
C GLU A 60 -3.17 -4.32 -4.02
N GLY A 61 -2.89 -3.53 -2.98
CA GLY A 61 -3.53 -2.24 -2.74
C GLY A 61 -3.15 -1.27 -3.86
N ASN A 62 -3.96 -1.27 -4.91
CA ASN A 62 -3.71 -0.51 -6.12
C ASN A 62 -4.58 0.76 -6.13
N ILE A 63 -3.96 1.93 -6.21
CA ILE A 63 -4.67 3.20 -6.39
C ILE A 63 -4.87 3.45 -7.88
N ARG A 64 -6.13 3.55 -8.31
CA ARG A 64 -6.48 3.93 -9.68
C ARG A 64 -6.68 5.44 -9.77
N VAL A 65 -5.86 6.08 -10.58
CA VAL A 65 -5.97 7.52 -10.87
C VAL A 65 -6.55 7.69 -12.27
N TYR A 66 -7.65 8.44 -12.37
CA TYR A 66 -8.26 8.81 -13.65
C TYR A 66 -7.77 10.20 -14.05
N PRO A 67 -6.83 10.31 -15.00
CA PRO A 67 -6.37 11.61 -15.47
C PRO A 67 -7.52 12.34 -16.18
N LEU A 68 -7.63 13.64 -15.95
CA LEU A 68 -8.62 14.49 -16.64
C LEU A 68 -8.38 14.51 -18.16
N ASN A 69 -7.10 14.48 -18.57
CA ASN A 69 -6.67 14.41 -19.97
C ASN A 69 -5.77 13.18 -20.15
N PRO A 70 -6.33 12.00 -20.49
CA PRO A 70 -5.53 10.80 -20.72
C PRO A 70 -4.70 10.96 -22.01
N GLU A 71 -3.40 10.67 -21.93
CA GLU A 71 -2.52 10.63 -23.11
C GLU A 71 -2.98 9.56 -24.11
N ASN A 72 -3.47 8.44 -23.58
CA ASN A 72 -4.06 7.36 -24.37
C ASN A 72 -5.52 7.16 -23.95
N PRO A 73 -6.51 7.50 -24.80
CA PRO A 73 -7.93 7.28 -24.53
C PRO A 73 -8.31 5.80 -24.27
N GLN A 74 -7.49 4.86 -24.75
CA GLN A 74 -7.67 3.42 -24.50
C GLN A 74 -7.15 2.97 -23.13
N GLN A 75 -6.37 3.81 -22.44
CA GLN A 75 -5.90 3.59 -21.07
C GLN A 75 -6.50 4.66 -20.15
N PRO A 76 -7.76 4.48 -19.71
CA PRO A 76 -8.51 5.53 -19.00
C PRO A 76 -8.03 5.80 -17.58
N PHE A 77 -7.12 4.98 -17.04
CA PHE A 77 -6.58 5.15 -15.70
C PHE A 77 -5.13 4.70 -15.60
N ILE A 78 -4.44 5.27 -14.62
CA ILE A 78 -3.10 4.89 -14.19
C ILE A 78 -3.26 4.06 -12.92
N ASN A 79 -2.65 2.88 -12.90
CA ASN A 79 -2.61 2.04 -11.71
C ASN A 79 -1.32 2.32 -10.93
N ILE A 80 -1.45 2.71 -9.67
CA ILE A 80 -0.32 3.01 -8.78
C ILE A 80 -0.31 1.96 -7.68
N ASN A 81 0.73 1.14 -7.67
CA ASN A 81 0.98 0.17 -6.61
C ASN A 81 1.27 0.91 -5.29
N ILE A 82 0.84 0.35 -4.15
CA ILE A 82 1.15 0.88 -2.82
C ILE A 82 2.65 1.06 -2.56
N LEU A 83 3.51 0.23 -3.17
CA LEU A 83 4.97 0.31 -3.08
C LEU A 83 5.59 1.19 -4.18
N SER A 84 4.77 1.93 -4.93
CA SER A 84 5.28 2.82 -5.97
C SER A 84 6.05 3.99 -5.33
N PRO A 85 7.23 4.35 -5.85
CA PRO A 85 7.95 5.54 -5.37
C PRO A 85 7.14 6.83 -5.55
N ASN A 86 6.19 6.83 -6.50
CA ASN A 86 5.36 7.99 -6.78
C ASN A 86 4.12 8.10 -5.88
N LEU A 87 3.86 7.12 -5.01
CA LEU A 87 2.67 7.13 -4.16
C LEU A 87 2.67 8.33 -3.20
N VAL A 88 3.74 8.45 -2.39
CA VAL A 88 3.84 9.46 -1.33
C VAL A 88 3.89 10.88 -1.91
N PRO A 89 4.72 11.18 -2.93
CA PRO A 89 4.71 12.50 -3.57
C PRO A 89 3.35 12.91 -4.14
N ARG A 90 2.57 11.94 -4.66
CA ARG A 90 1.21 12.22 -5.18
C ARG A 90 0.18 12.43 -4.08
N ALA A 91 0.30 11.73 -2.96
CA ALA A 91 -0.59 11.91 -1.81
C ALA A 91 -0.28 13.19 -1.03
N TYR A 92 0.99 13.63 -1.05
CA TYR A 92 1.47 14.82 -0.34
C TYR A 92 2.19 15.83 -1.24
N PRO A 93 1.55 16.39 -2.29
CA PRO A 93 2.21 17.28 -3.24
C PRO A 93 2.82 18.53 -2.58
N ILE A 94 2.26 18.97 -1.45
CA ILE A 94 2.79 20.10 -0.68
C ILE A 94 4.19 19.80 -0.15
N PHE A 95 4.48 18.55 0.23
CA PHE A 95 5.81 18.15 0.71
C PHE A 95 6.81 17.90 -0.42
N PHE A 96 6.31 17.59 -1.62
CA PHE A 96 7.11 17.25 -2.79
C PHE A 96 6.70 18.13 -3.98
N PRO A 97 6.95 19.44 -3.92
CA PRO A 97 6.46 20.40 -4.91
C PRO A 97 7.01 20.15 -6.33
N TYR A 98 8.17 19.48 -6.42
CA TYR A 98 8.80 19.10 -7.69
C TYR A 98 8.41 17.68 -8.15
N GLY A 99 7.62 16.95 -7.38
CA GLY A 99 7.19 15.60 -7.73
C GLY A 99 8.33 14.58 -7.78
N GLU A 100 9.39 14.79 -6.99
CA GLU A 100 10.52 13.87 -6.92
C GLU A 100 10.04 12.48 -6.48
N PRO A 101 10.54 11.40 -7.11
CA PRO A 101 10.15 10.06 -6.72
C PRO A 101 10.64 9.76 -5.29
N GLY A 102 9.82 9.04 -4.53
CA GLY A 102 10.18 8.50 -3.23
C GLY A 102 11.19 7.36 -3.30
N TRP A 103 11.39 6.69 -2.17
CA TRP A 103 12.32 5.56 -2.03
C TRP A 103 12.11 4.44 -3.08
N GLN A 104 13.22 3.83 -3.49
CA GLN A 104 13.26 2.70 -4.42
C GLN A 104 14.14 1.57 -3.86
N SER A 105 13.75 0.31 -4.10
CA SER A 105 14.37 -0.87 -3.47
C SER A 105 15.86 -1.08 -3.78
N ASN A 106 16.36 -0.49 -4.85
CA ASN A 106 17.74 -0.62 -5.33
C ASN A 106 18.58 0.64 -5.10
N TRP A 107 18.12 1.57 -4.26
CA TRP A 107 18.91 2.76 -3.93
C TRP A 107 20.13 2.41 -3.10
N LEU A 108 21.30 2.73 -3.65
CA LEU A 108 22.57 2.46 -3.02
C LEU A 108 22.85 3.49 -1.94
N CYS A 109 23.36 3.04 -0.80
CA CYS A 109 23.94 3.94 0.19
C CYS A 109 25.37 4.25 -0.26
N GLU A 110 25.62 5.47 -0.74
CA GLU A 110 26.99 5.89 -1.00
C GLU A 110 27.75 5.90 0.33
N SER A 111 28.83 5.13 0.41
CA SER A 111 29.67 5.07 1.60
C SER A 111 30.25 6.45 1.88
N TYR A 112 29.77 7.13 2.92
CA TYR A 112 30.38 8.38 3.34
C TYR A 112 31.80 8.10 3.89
N GLN A 113 32.76 8.98 3.59
CA GLN A 113 34.20 8.72 3.78
C GLN A 113 34.62 8.38 5.22
N ALA A 114 33.84 8.73 6.25
CA ALA A 114 34.14 8.34 7.64
C ALA A 114 33.38 7.09 8.14
N ALA A 115 32.67 6.37 7.26
CA ALA A 115 32.16 5.02 7.51
C ALA A 115 33.21 3.94 7.18
N GLN A 116 34.45 4.11 7.65
CA GLN A 116 35.60 3.21 7.42
C GLN A 116 35.37 1.74 7.84
N GLY A 117 34.24 1.42 8.50
CA GLY A 117 33.87 0.05 8.87
C GLY A 117 32.55 -0.48 8.27
N ASN A 118 31.86 0.27 7.40
CA ASN A 118 30.49 -0.07 6.98
C ASN A 118 30.36 -0.27 5.45
N GLN A 119 31.35 -0.94 4.85
CA GLN A 119 31.36 -1.28 3.41
C GLN A 119 30.26 -2.29 3.00
N SER A 120 29.45 -2.78 3.95
CA SER A 120 28.53 -3.90 3.75
C SER A 120 27.06 -3.51 3.52
N ARG A 121 26.62 -2.29 3.87
CA ARG A 121 25.22 -1.89 3.62
C ARG A 121 25.10 -1.23 2.25
N VAL A 122 24.84 -2.08 1.27
CA VAL A 122 24.76 -1.69 -0.14
C VAL A 122 23.49 -0.87 -0.42
N ASN A 123 22.35 -1.16 0.22
CA ASN A 123 21.07 -0.51 -0.06
C ASN A 123 20.53 0.32 1.11
N VAL A 124 19.92 1.48 0.81
CA VAL A 124 19.14 2.30 1.74
C VAL A 124 17.78 1.62 1.94
N THR A 125 17.35 1.45 3.19
CA THR A 125 16.00 0.92 3.48
C THR A 125 14.95 2.02 3.42
N MET A 126 13.69 1.65 3.17
CA MET A 126 12.58 2.63 3.16
C MET A 126 12.49 3.39 4.48
N LEU A 127 12.68 2.71 5.61
CA LEU A 127 12.70 3.35 6.93
C LEU A 127 13.83 4.39 7.06
N GLN A 128 15.02 4.09 6.56
CA GLN A 128 16.15 5.04 6.56
C GLN A 128 15.86 6.27 5.70
N TYR A 129 15.20 6.08 4.56
CA TYR A 129 14.77 7.20 3.72
C TYR A 129 13.74 8.09 4.43
N ILE A 130 12.70 7.48 5.01
CA ILE A 130 11.64 8.22 5.74
C ILE A 130 12.22 8.93 6.98
N SER A 131 13.16 8.30 7.70
CA SER A 131 13.81 8.95 8.85
C SER A 131 14.70 10.11 8.41
N ALA A 132 15.38 10.02 7.27
CA ALA A 132 16.17 11.11 6.72
C ALA A 132 15.31 12.34 6.37
N LEU A 133 14.10 12.13 5.83
CA LEU A 133 13.14 13.21 5.53
C LEU A 133 12.67 13.96 6.77
N THR A 134 12.72 13.34 7.95
CA THR A 134 12.31 13.92 9.24
C THR A 134 13.49 14.19 10.17
N ALA A 135 14.72 14.03 9.68
CA ALA A 135 15.90 14.36 10.45
C ALA A 135 15.94 15.88 10.71
N VAL A 136 16.17 16.24 11.97
CA VAL A 136 16.38 17.64 12.35
C VAL A 136 17.80 18.01 11.90
N ILE A 137 17.86 18.81 10.85
CA ILE A 137 19.06 19.51 10.38
C ILE A 137 18.79 20.99 10.66
N ASP A 138 19.81 21.82 10.87
CA ASP A 138 19.67 23.26 11.22
C ASP A 138 18.94 24.14 10.16
N ASN A 139 18.29 23.51 9.17
CA ASN A 139 17.52 24.14 8.10
C ASN A 139 16.01 23.92 8.27
N PHE A 140 15.21 24.77 7.63
CA PHE A 140 13.76 24.61 7.57
C PHE A 140 13.37 23.27 6.92
N ASN A 141 12.61 22.46 7.64
CA ASN A 141 12.03 21.21 7.14
C ASN A 141 10.51 21.36 7.01
N LEU A 142 10.02 21.32 5.77
CA LEU A 142 8.60 21.49 5.44
C LEU A 142 7.73 20.36 6.02
N ILE A 143 8.22 19.13 5.99
CA ILE A 143 7.48 17.96 6.47
C ILE A 143 7.24 18.10 7.97
N ILE A 144 8.24 18.51 8.76
CA ILE A 144 8.11 18.64 10.22
C ILE A 144 7.23 19.84 10.61
N THR A 145 7.24 20.92 9.83
CA THR A 145 6.57 22.17 10.18
C THR A 145 5.07 22.20 9.85
N ALA A 146 4.55 21.23 9.09
CA ALA A 146 3.18 21.23 8.58
C ALA A 146 2.09 20.76 9.60
N GLY A 147 2.45 20.51 10.85
CA GLY A 147 1.52 20.26 11.95
C GLY A 147 0.69 18.98 11.77
N LYS A 148 -0.64 19.12 11.63
CA LYS A 148 -1.53 17.95 11.47
C LYS A 148 -1.21 17.13 10.23
N LEU A 149 -0.78 17.78 9.16
CA LEU A 149 -0.40 17.09 7.92
C LEU A 149 0.85 16.21 8.14
N THR A 150 1.79 16.67 8.97
CA THR A 150 2.94 15.89 9.41
C THR A 150 2.51 14.63 10.15
N GLN A 151 1.56 14.75 11.08
CA GLN A 151 1.07 13.59 11.86
C GLN A 151 0.47 12.53 10.94
N GLN A 152 -0.36 12.94 9.97
CA GLN A 152 -0.93 12.03 8.99
C GLN A 152 0.16 11.36 8.14
N TRP A 153 1.13 12.15 7.67
CA TRP A 153 2.24 11.63 6.88
C TRP A 153 3.11 10.64 7.64
N ILE A 154 3.34 10.84 8.95
CA ILE A 154 4.09 9.89 9.79
C ILE A 154 3.35 8.55 9.85
N VAL A 155 2.03 8.56 10.10
CA VAL A 155 1.22 7.34 10.15
C VAL A 155 1.22 6.63 8.80
N ASP A 156 1.02 7.35 7.71
CA ASP A 156 1.01 6.79 6.36
C ASP A 156 2.39 6.24 5.96
N SER A 157 3.47 6.92 6.35
CA SER A 157 4.84 6.46 6.09
C SER A 157 5.16 5.19 6.87
N TYR A 158 4.68 5.06 8.11
CA TYR A 158 4.80 3.82 8.87
C TYR A 158 4.07 2.66 8.19
N LEU A 159 2.83 2.88 7.75
CA LEU A 159 2.07 1.88 7.00
C LEU A 159 2.77 1.48 5.69
N HIS A 160 3.41 2.43 5.00
CA HIS A 160 4.18 2.16 3.79
C HIS A 160 5.42 1.29 4.09
N VAL A 161 6.16 1.59 5.16
CA VAL A 161 7.30 0.77 5.61
C VAL A 161 6.84 -0.65 5.94
N GLU A 162 5.74 -0.81 6.68
CA GLU A 162 5.21 -2.13 7.01
C GLU A 162 4.73 -2.89 5.78
N ALA A 163 4.06 -2.23 4.83
CA ALA A 163 3.70 -2.83 3.55
C ALA A 163 4.95 -3.34 2.81
N ASN A 164 6.03 -2.56 2.77
CA ASN A 164 7.28 -2.99 2.17
C ASN A 164 7.91 -4.20 2.89
N ASN A 165 7.88 -4.22 4.23
CA ASN A 165 8.39 -5.34 5.03
C ASN A 165 7.58 -6.62 4.79
N LEU A 166 6.24 -6.52 4.76
CA LEU A 166 5.36 -7.64 4.46
C LEU A 166 5.60 -8.17 3.04
N ASN A 167 5.80 -7.28 2.06
CA ASN A 167 6.15 -7.67 0.69
C ASN A 167 7.47 -8.45 0.65
N PHE A 168 8.48 -8.00 1.39
CA PHE A 168 9.77 -8.69 1.50
C PHE A 168 9.59 -10.10 2.08
N ILE A 169 8.90 -10.23 3.21
CA ILE A 169 8.60 -11.52 3.84
C ILE A 169 7.84 -12.44 2.89
N ARG A 170 6.87 -11.92 2.14
CA ARG A 170 6.07 -12.70 1.17
C ARG A 170 6.92 -13.24 0.03
N THR A 171 7.78 -12.39 -0.54
CA THR A 171 8.63 -12.73 -1.69
C THR A 171 9.82 -13.61 -1.34
N HIS A 172 10.30 -13.58 -0.09
CA HIS A 172 11.48 -14.32 0.39
C HIS A 172 11.13 -15.50 1.31
N GLN A 173 9.85 -15.93 1.34
CA GLN A 173 9.38 -17.03 2.21
C GLN A 173 10.23 -18.30 2.13
N GLN A 174 10.69 -18.71 0.94
CA GLN A 174 11.46 -19.94 0.78
C GLN A 174 12.81 -19.87 1.50
N GLN A 175 13.51 -18.74 1.38
CA GLN A 175 14.80 -18.52 2.03
C GLN A 175 14.65 -18.46 3.55
N LEU A 176 13.65 -17.72 4.03
CA LEU A 176 13.36 -17.61 5.47
C LEU A 176 13.02 -18.97 6.10
N ARG A 177 12.29 -19.83 5.36
CA ARG A 177 11.96 -21.19 5.82
C ARG A 177 13.20 -22.08 5.87
N THR A 178 14.11 -21.98 4.90
CA THR A 178 15.36 -22.75 4.93
C THR A 178 16.29 -22.33 6.06
N GLU A 179 16.40 -21.03 6.31
CA GLU A 179 17.20 -20.48 7.43
C GLU A 179 16.66 -20.94 8.79
N LEU A 180 15.33 -20.91 8.98
CA LEU A 180 14.71 -21.39 10.22
C LEU A 180 15.02 -22.86 10.48
N ASN A 181 14.90 -23.71 9.45
CA ASN A 181 15.17 -25.13 9.57
C ASN A 181 16.65 -25.42 9.86
N GLN A 182 17.55 -24.66 9.25
CA GLN A 182 18.99 -24.76 9.52
C GLN A 182 19.33 -24.34 10.95
N GLY A 183 18.79 -23.21 11.43
CA GLY A 183 19.00 -22.76 12.81
C GLY A 183 18.48 -23.74 13.87
N LEU A 184 17.36 -24.43 13.59
CA LEU A 184 16.85 -25.50 14.46
C LEU A 184 17.76 -26.73 14.46
N SER A 185 18.28 -27.12 13.30
CA SER A 185 19.23 -28.23 13.17
C SER A 185 20.54 -27.94 13.91
N ASP A 186 21.10 -26.74 13.77
CA ASP A 186 22.33 -26.32 14.43
C ASP A 186 22.17 -26.24 15.95
N ARG A 187 21.01 -25.76 16.43
CA ARG A 187 20.69 -25.75 17.85
C ARG A 187 20.61 -27.16 18.42
N ASN A 188 19.98 -28.09 17.73
CA ASN A 188 19.90 -29.49 18.18
C ASN A 188 21.28 -30.18 18.16
N SER A 189 22.16 -29.77 17.24
CA SER A 189 23.51 -30.31 17.10
C SER A 189 24.49 -29.78 18.18
N SER A 190 24.17 -28.66 18.84
CA SER A 190 25.00 -28.07 19.90
C SER A 190 24.65 -28.54 21.32
N PHE A 191 23.62 -29.39 21.47
CA PHE A 191 23.26 -30.06 22.73
C PHE A 191 23.72 -31.52 22.81
N GLN A 192 24.48 -32.02 21.83
CA GLN A 192 25.16 -33.32 21.85
C GLN A 192 26.67 -33.13 22.02
#